data_AF-A0A7W1SFE3-F1
#
_entry.id   AF-A0A7W1SFE3-F1
#
_cell.length_a   1.000
_cell.length_b   1.000
_cell.length_c   1.000
_cell.angle_alpha   90.00
_cell.angle_beta   90.00
_cell.angle_gamma   90.00
#
_symmetry.space_group_name_H-M   'P 1'
#
loop_
_entity.id
_entity.type
_entity.pdbx_description
1 polymer ?
#
loop_
_entity_poly.entity_id
_entity_poly.type
_entity_poly.pdbx_seq_one_letter_code
_entity_poly.pdbx_strand_id
1 'polypeptide(L)' 'MTRPQAEYNPAPVAFDTLGLEPALLDGIRIRGFATTTPIQSAVIPIVMSGDDIIGCADTGTGKTAA' A
#
# COMPACT_ATOMS: atom_id res chain seq x y z
N MET A 1 -14.18 23.38 3.49
CA MET A 1 -13.05 22.89 2.67
C MET A 1 -12.97 21.38 2.88
N THR A 2 -13.52 20.60 1.96
CA THR A 2 -13.56 19.14 2.07
C THR A 2 -12.20 18.62 1.61
N ARG A 3 -11.46 17.96 2.50
CA ARG A 3 -10.24 17.23 2.09
C ARG A 3 -10.64 16.19 1.05
N PRO A 4 -9.92 16.03 -0.07
CA PRO A 4 -10.15 14.90 -0.96
C PRO A 4 -9.91 13.62 -0.14
N GLN A 5 -10.97 12.84 0.08
CA GLN A 5 -10.82 11.46 0.54
C GLN A 5 -10.57 10.62 -0.70
N ALA A 6 -9.40 9.98 -0.77
CA ALA A 6 -9.18 8.94 -1.75
C ALA A 6 -10.25 7.85 -1.56
N GLU A 7 -10.85 7.39 -2.64
CA GLU A 7 -11.86 6.33 -2.60
C GLU A 7 -11.20 5.05 -2.09
N TYR A 8 -11.67 4.53 -0.96
CA TYR A 8 -11.14 3.30 -0.39
C TYR A 8 -11.56 2.10 -1.25
N ASN A 9 -10.64 1.59 -2.06
CA ASN A 9 -10.80 0.32 -2.76
C ASN A 9 -9.97 -0.78 -2.06
N PRO A 10 -10.59 -1.66 -1.27
CA PRO A 10 -9.90 -2.70 -0.50
C PRO A 10 -9.43 -3.90 -1.34
N ALA A 11 -9.69 -3.91 -2.65
CA ALA A 11 -9.36 -5.04 -3.50
C ALA A 11 -7.85 -5.33 -3.44
N PRO A 12 -7.42 -6.57 -3.11
CA PRO A 12 -6.02 -6.94 -3.16
C PRO A 12 -5.47 -6.74 -4.58
N VAL A 13 -4.33 -6.08 -4.69
CA VAL A 13 -3.60 -5.90 -5.93
C VAL A 13 -2.23 -6.56 -5.81
N ALA A 14 -1.68 -7.04 -6.93
CA ALA A 14 -0.37 -7.66 -6.92
C ALA A 14 0.70 -6.57 -6.82
N PHE A 15 1.71 -6.78 -5.95
CA PHE A 15 2.74 -5.78 -5.68
C PHE A 15 3.55 -5.41 -6.93
N ASP A 16 3.71 -6.33 -7.87
CA ASP A 16 4.40 -6.11 -9.15
C ASP A 16 3.64 -5.15 -10.09
N THR A 17 2.34 -4.97 -9.90
CA THR A 17 1.54 -4.00 -10.66
C THR A 17 1.64 -2.58 -10.15
N LEU A 18 2.28 -2.37 -8.99
CA LEU A 18 2.37 -1.07 -8.31
C LEU A 18 3.58 -0.24 -8.74
N GLY A 19 4.44 -0.75 -9.63
CA GLY A 19 5.61 -0.01 -10.11
C GLY A 19 6.73 0.16 -9.06
N LEU A 20 6.79 -0.76 -8.08
CA LEU A 20 7.82 -0.77 -7.03
C LEU A 20 9.20 -1.14 -7.59
N GLU A 21 10.25 -0.64 -6.93
CA GLU A 21 11.63 -1.01 -7.23
C GLU A 21 11.85 -2.54 -7.14
N PRO A 22 12.63 -3.15 -8.04
CA PRO A 22 12.86 -4.60 -8.06
C PRO A 22 13.38 -5.17 -6.74
N ALA A 23 14.29 -4.47 -6.06
CA ALA A 23 14.84 -4.89 -4.78
C ALA A 23 13.77 -4.97 -3.67
N LEU A 24 12.76 -4.10 -3.71
CA LEU A 24 11.63 -4.10 -2.78
C LEU A 24 10.68 -5.27 -3.10
N LEU A 25 10.40 -5.51 -4.38
CA LEU A 25 9.59 -6.66 -4.82
C LEU A 25 10.20 -7.99 -4.38
N ASP A 26 11.54 -8.12 -4.45
CA ASP A 26 12.23 -9.32 -3.99
C ASP A 26 12.11 -9.51 -2.47
N GLY A 27 12.23 -8.43 -1.70
CA GLY A 27 11.98 -8.46 -0.25
C GLY A 27 10.55 -8.88 0.10
N ILE A 28 9.56 -8.37 -0.64
CA ILE A 28 8.13 -8.71 -0.50
C ILE A 28 7.90 -10.20 -0.79
N ARG A 29 8.48 -10.71 -1.88
CA ARG A 29 8.40 -12.13 -2.27
C ARG A 29 9.06 -13.06 -1.24
N ILE A 30 10.24 -12.70 -0.73
CA ILE A 30 10.95 -13.48 0.30
C ILE A 30 10.11 -13.62 1.58
N ARG A 31 9.33 -12.58 1.92
CA ARG A 31 8.40 -12.62 3.05
C ARG A 31 7.09 -13.37 2.76
N GLY A 32 6.90 -13.86 1.53
CA GLY A 32 5.73 -14.64 1.13
C GLY A 32 4.47 -13.81 0.85
N PHE A 33 4.61 -12.51 0.64
CA PHE A 33 3.47 -11.65 0.30
C PHE A 33 3.18 -11.69 -1.21
N ALA A 34 2.04 -12.26 -1.60
CA ALA A 34 1.60 -12.32 -2.99
C ALA A 34 0.80 -11.09 -3.43
N THR A 35 -0.06 -10.58 -2.54
CA THR A 35 -0.94 -9.43 -2.80
C THR A 35 -0.94 -8.48 -1.62
N THR A 36 -1.26 -7.22 -1.88
CA THR A 36 -1.44 -6.21 -0.84
C THR A 36 -2.54 -6.60 0.15
N THR A 37 -2.40 -6.15 1.40
CA THR A 37 -3.54 -6.10 2.32
C THR A 37 -4.51 -4.97 1.90
N PRO A 38 -5.78 -5.00 2.33
CA PRO A 38 -6.76 -3.97 1.95
C PRO A 38 -6.30 -2.53 2.23
N ILE A 39 -5.58 -2.31 3.32
CA ILE A 39 -5.02 -0.98 3.65
C ILE A 39 -3.83 -0.63 2.75
N GLN A 40 -2.99 -1.60 2.39
CA GLN A 40 -1.86 -1.39 1.48
C GLN A 40 -2.36 -1.08 0.06
N SER A 41 -3.42 -1.74 -0.42
CA SER A 41 -4.07 -1.41 -1.71
C SER A 41 -4.53 0.04 -1.77
N ALA A 42 -5.07 0.56 -0.67
CA ALA A 42 -5.56 1.93 -0.59
C ALA A 42 -4.44 2.96 -0.47
N VAL A 43 -3.32 2.61 0.19
CA VAL A 43 -2.28 3.57 0.57
C VAL A 43 -1.11 3.60 -0.41
N ILE A 44 -0.62 2.45 -0.88
CA ILE A 44 0.61 2.38 -1.71
C ILE A 44 0.51 3.26 -2.97
N PRO A 45 -0.58 3.22 -3.76
CA PRO A 45 -0.69 4.06 -4.96
C PRO A 45 -0.65 5.56 -4.67
N ILE A 46 -1.19 5.98 -3.51
CA ILE A 46 -1.21 7.38 -3.09
C ILE A 46 0.21 7.80 -2.65
N VAL A 47 0.93 6.96 -1.89
CA VAL A 47 2.30 7.27 -1.45
C VAL A 47 3.24 7.38 -2.64
N MET A 48 3.07 6.50 -3.63
CA MET A 48 3.86 6.53 -4.86
C MET A 48 3.59 7.75 -5.75
N SER A 49 2.52 8.51 -5.49
CA SER A 49 2.24 9.78 -6.17
C SER A 49 3.05 10.96 -5.60
N GLY A 50 3.81 10.75 -4.51
CA GLY A 50 4.65 11.78 -3.89
C GLY A 50 3.90 12.71 -2.92
N ASP A 51 2.64 12.40 -2.61
CA ASP A 51 1.81 13.15 -1.68
C ASP A 51 1.95 12.60 -0.25
N ASP A 52 2.05 13.51 0.74
CA ASP A 52 2.07 13.14 2.16
C ASP A 52 0.70 12.60 2.61
N ILE A 53 0.69 11.43 3.27
CA ILE A 53 -0.54 10.76 3.73
C ILE A 53 -0.57 10.62 5.25
N ILE A 54 -1.74 10.85 5.83
CA ILE A 54 -2.08 10.40 7.19
C ILE A 54 -2.99 9.17 7.08
N GLY A 55 -2.42 7.99 7.30
CA GLY A 55 -3.15 6.72 7.34
C GLY A 55 -3.47 6.31 8.77
N CYS A 56 -4.74 6.40 9.18
CA CYS A 56 -5.21 5.79 10.44
C CYS A 56 -5.64 4.35 10.18
N ALA A 57 -4.93 3.37 10.76
CA ALA A 57 -5.35 1.98 10.77
C ALA A 57 -5.02 1.35 12.12
N ASP A 58 -5.86 0.43 12.61
CA ASP A 58 -5.65 -0.27 13.89
C ASP A 58 -4.37 -1.13 13.88
N THR A 59 -3.72 -1.30 15.03
CA THR A 59 -2.47 -2.07 15.19
C THR A 59 -2.62 -3.52 14.69
N GLY A 60 -1.60 -4.04 13.99
CA GLY A 60 -1.61 -5.41 13.45
C GLY A 60 -1.95 -5.56 11.95
N THR A 61 -2.20 -4.48 11.21
CA THR A 61 -2.62 -4.51 9.79
C THR A 61 -1.51 -4.36 8.73
N GLY A 62 -0.22 -4.42 9.12
CA GLY A 62 0.90 -4.42 8.16
C GLY A 62 1.45 -3.03 7.78
N LYS A 63 1.22 -1.98 8.58
CA LYS A 63 1.77 -0.62 8.41
C LYS A 63 3.31 -0.57 8.35
N THR A 64 4.01 -1.52 8.97
CA THR A 64 5.48 -1.54 9.04
C THR A 64 6.15 -1.96 7.73
N ALA A 65 5.37 -2.36 6.72
CA ALA A 65 5.87 -2.73 5.39
C ALA A 65 5.60 -1.67 4.30
N ALA A 66 4.88 -0.59 4.65
CA ALA A 66 4.58 0.52 3.75
C ALA A 66 5.52 1.69 4.01
#